data_AF-A0A7C3S142-F1
#
_entry.id   AF-A0A7C3S142-F1
#
_cell.length_a   1.000
_cell.length_b   1.000
_cell.length_c   1.000
_cell.angle_alpha   90.00
_cell.angle_beta   90.00
_cell.angle_gamma   90.00
#
_symmetry.space_group_name_H-M   'P 1'
#
loop_
_entity.id
_entity.type
_entity.pdbx_description
1 polymer ?
#
loop_
_entity_poly.entity_id
_entity_poly.type
_entity_poly.pdbx_seq_one_letter_code
_entity_poly.pdbx_strand_id
1 'polypeptide(L)'
;MTSEQMVEMNERMEATGIGLRDKLALMEMMGVENEAFDSRPLSPYEAFEGLHRLINQTVHGAKIQRFKPIGDRKRFHTFEIHSEEGETLGYLNMMYLKKGIPCYYLVYVEVTPPFRRMGLGHRILKAFMTFLEEKKAVGLLDNIIPPEEATYEIYTKLGWKPLREIVAGEGLPGRNQYMVFIPESVPNRNPGKELIRILFTLGKRRPVIDMHDNEDMVRRAIDEFRSVYGALIKIFKTEIDVGISTPLMRFMFTRLTTQLLGFRRRITQLIGYTGGESLEQITFSEAIKELPIQPYSIWRKEAEHAQIWGEAELLQRLPKELKEEPTLFIESLPLYKRPYLSEWIKRGGDLRSPSLRISDLLTLGFDPTRLREFHHEGVTYIFERVSPHLCPSLIRKRKFLNQLAPFLPSTRIVGATVQINPPVGIFQDRGNVYALRKKVAGIHSQEALDQLQERAHLKGMNQSLGLDRMLSNTIHEVERWLRSRLHLSQRKEVEDLAYFVPWDIEMNLPRLHVDDTGIGLETLWIA
;
A
#
# COMPACT_ATOMS: atom_id res chain seq x y z
N MET A 1 17.70 11.76 0.07
CA MET A 1 18.63 12.16 -1.01
C MET A 1 19.16 13.55 -0.69
N THR A 2 20.40 13.87 -1.09
CA THR A 2 20.92 15.25 -1.01
C THR A 2 20.33 16.11 -2.12
N SER A 3 20.40 17.44 -1.98
CA SER A 3 20.02 18.39 -3.04
C SER A 3 20.82 18.14 -4.32
N GLU A 4 22.12 17.90 -4.21
CA GLU A 4 23.00 17.60 -5.35
C GLU A 4 22.58 16.36 -6.14
N GLN A 5 22.14 15.29 -5.46
CA GLN A 5 21.67 14.08 -6.12
C GLN A 5 20.30 14.25 -6.78
N MET A 6 19.46 15.14 -6.24
CA MET A 6 18.21 15.53 -6.89
C MET A 6 18.48 16.36 -8.14
N VAL A 7 19.47 17.25 -8.10
CA VAL A 7 19.95 18.00 -9.28
C VAL A 7 20.55 17.07 -10.33
N GLU A 8 21.47 16.17 -9.95
CA GLU A 8 22.06 15.18 -10.86
C GLU A 8 20.97 14.32 -11.52
N MET A 9 19.99 13.86 -10.74
CA MET A 9 18.87 13.09 -11.29
C MET A 9 18.03 13.95 -12.25
N ASN A 10 17.73 15.20 -11.89
CA ASN A 10 16.97 16.11 -12.75
C ASN A 10 17.69 16.32 -14.09
N GLU A 11 19.00 16.57 -14.07
CA GLU A 11 19.82 16.70 -15.28
C GLU A 11 19.78 15.44 -16.15
N ARG A 12 19.88 14.25 -15.54
CA ARG A 12 19.75 12.97 -16.26
C ARG A 12 18.35 12.77 -16.85
N MET A 13 17.30 13.16 -16.14
CA MET A 13 15.92 13.09 -16.62
C MET A 13 15.70 14.02 -17.83
N GLU A 14 16.26 15.23 -17.82
CA GLU A 14 16.20 16.14 -18.95
C GLU A 14 17.01 15.63 -20.15
N ALA A 15 18.23 15.14 -19.91
CA ALA A 15 19.10 14.64 -20.98
C ALA A 15 18.53 13.39 -21.69
N THR A 16 17.72 12.58 -21.00
CA THR A 16 17.13 11.35 -21.56
C THR A 16 15.80 11.58 -22.28
N GLY A 17 15.17 12.75 -22.12
CA GLY A 17 13.89 13.07 -22.74
C GLY A 17 12.76 12.12 -22.32
N ILE A 18 12.80 11.59 -21.10
CA ILE A 18 11.72 10.75 -20.56
C ILE A 18 10.44 11.58 -20.34
N GLY A 19 9.27 10.93 -20.48
CA GLY A 19 7.97 11.60 -20.37
C GLY A 19 7.69 12.11 -18.96
N LEU A 20 6.76 13.08 -18.84
CA LEU A 20 6.41 13.71 -17.56
C LEU A 20 5.91 12.66 -16.55
N ARG A 21 5.10 11.70 -16.98
CA ARG A 21 4.63 10.61 -16.13
C ARG A 21 5.78 9.82 -15.50
N ASP A 22 6.81 9.48 -16.28
CA ASP A 22 7.96 8.71 -15.80
C ASP A 22 8.81 9.52 -14.82
N LYS A 23 9.04 10.82 -15.11
CA LYS A 23 9.75 11.74 -14.21
C LYS A 23 9.07 11.77 -12.83
N LEU A 24 7.74 11.87 -12.80
CA LEU A 24 6.97 11.95 -11.55
C LEU A 24 6.98 10.63 -10.78
N ALA A 25 6.86 9.49 -11.46
CA ALA A 25 6.95 8.17 -10.82
C ALA A 25 8.35 7.95 -10.20
N LEU A 26 9.41 8.36 -10.89
CA LEU A 26 10.77 8.32 -10.35
C LEU A 26 10.95 9.23 -9.14
N MET A 27 10.30 10.40 -9.10
CA MET A 27 10.31 11.29 -7.93
C MET A 27 9.60 10.69 -6.72
N GLU A 28 8.45 10.06 -6.92
CA GLU A 28 7.75 9.32 -5.87
C GLU A 28 8.64 8.21 -5.31
N MET A 29 9.32 7.45 -6.20
CA MET A 29 10.30 6.45 -5.80
C MET A 29 11.48 7.03 -5.00
N MET A 30 11.90 8.25 -5.28
CA MET A 30 12.95 8.95 -4.53
C MET A 30 12.48 9.45 -3.15
N GLY A 31 11.16 9.48 -2.91
CA GLY A 31 10.57 9.90 -1.64
C GLY A 31 10.43 11.41 -1.46
N VAL A 32 10.44 12.18 -2.57
CA VAL A 32 10.40 13.65 -2.58
C VAL A 32 9.09 14.23 -2.03
N GLU A 33 7.98 13.47 -2.05
CA GLU A 33 6.67 13.96 -1.60
C GLU A 33 6.55 14.23 -0.08
N ASN A 34 7.49 13.78 0.75
CA ASN A 34 7.29 13.69 2.20
C ASN A 34 8.23 14.55 3.06
N GLU A 35 8.76 15.65 2.53
CA GLU A 35 9.50 16.65 3.34
C GLU A 35 8.59 17.48 4.28
N ALA A 36 7.42 16.96 4.67
CA ALA A 36 6.41 17.64 5.49
C ALA A 36 6.67 17.54 7.00
N PHE A 37 7.92 17.64 7.44
CA PHE A 37 8.25 17.81 8.87
C PHE A 37 8.86 19.17 9.22
N ASP A 38 9.18 20.01 8.24
CA ASP A 38 9.53 21.41 8.48
C ASP A 38 8.51 22.38 7.90
N SER A 39 8.25 23.44 8.65
CA SER A 39 7.19 24.42 8.43
C SER A 39 7.33 25.21 7.12
N ARG A 40 6.72 24.70 6.05
CA ARG A 40 5.99 25.38 4.94
C ARG A 40 5.70 24.32 3.87
N PRO A 41 4.48 24.23 3.30
CA PRO A 41 4.24 23.32 2.19
C PRO A 41 4.84 23.94 0.93
N LEU A 42 6.16 23.82 0.76
CA LEU A 42 6.76 23.92 -0.56
C LEU A 42 6.31 22.66 -1.31
N SER A 43 5.77 22.87 -2.51
CA SER A 43 5.31 21.78 -3.35
C SER A 43 6.50 20.85 -3.61
N PRO A 44 6.37 19.50 -3.51
CA PRO A 44 7.48 18.56 -3.78
C PRO A 44 8.18 18.78 -5.14
N TYR A 45 7.48 19.46 -6.04
CA TYR A 45 7.88 19.78 -7.41
C TYR A 45 8.70 21.09 -7.54
N GLU A 46 8.86 21.88 -6.47
CA GLU A 46 9.68 23.11 -6.49
C GLU A 46 11.18 22.81 -6.43
N ALA A 47 11.57 21.61 -5.98
CA ALA A 47 12.95 21.14 -6.02
C ALA A 47 13.43 20.76 -7.44
N PHE A 48 12.51 20.65 -8.41
CA PHE A 48 12.78 20.31 -9.81
C PHE A 48 12.41 21.50 -10.69
N GLU A 49 13.40 22.32 -11.04
CA GLU A 49 13.19 23.55 -11.82
C GLU A 49 12.48 23.25 -13.15
N GLY A 50 11.41 23.98 -13.45
CA GLY A 50 10.62 23.80 -14.68
C GLY A 50 9.51 22.74 -14.61
N LEU A 51 9.58 21.78 -13.67
CA LEU A 51 8.59 20.71 -13.57
C LEU A 51 7.21 21.23 -13.13
N HIS A 52 7.16 22.16 -12.17
CA HIS A 52 5.90 22.80 -11.77
C HIS A 52 5.22 23.52 -12.94
N ARG A 53 5.99 24.13 -13.85
CA ARG A 53 5.46 24.77 -15.06
C ARG A 53 4.91 23.73 -16.04
N LEU A 54 5.63 22.63 -16.25
CA LEU A 54 5.20 21.51 -17.09
C LEU A 54 3.92 20.86 -16.56
N ILE A 55 3.83 20.53 -15.27
CA ILE A 55 2.63 19.96 -14.65
C ILE A 55 1.43 20.91 -14.86
N ASN A 56 1.61 22.22 -14.60
CA ASN A 56 0.54 23.19 -14.80
C ASN A 56 0.12 23.30 -16.28
N GLN A 57 1.06 23.33 -17.22
CA GLN A 57 0.75 23.34 -18.66
C GLN A 57 0.00 22.08 -19.08
N THR A 58 0.46 20.90 -18.65
CA THR A 58 -0.17 19.60 -18.91
C THR A 58 -1.61 19.54 -18.40
N VAL A 59 -1.87 20.06 -17.19
CA VAL A 59 -3.22 20.13 -16.60
C VAL A 59 -4.12 21.11 -17.35
N HIS A 60 -3.61 22.27 -17.75
CA HIS A 60 -4.38 23.27 -18.50
C HIS A 60 -4.76 22.78 -19.90
N GLY A 61 -3.85 22.09 -20.59
CA GLY A 61 -4.09 21.52 -21.93
C GLY A 61 -4.90 20.21 -21.93
N ALA A 62 -5.20 19.64 -20.76
CA ALA A 62 -5.81 18.32 -20.66
C ALA A 62 -7.21 18.25 -21.30
N LYS A 63 -7.49 17.18 -22.07
CA LYS A 63 -8.77 16.94 -22.75
C LYS A 63 -9.42 15.67 -22.23
N ILE A 64 -10.75 15.71 -22.06
CA ILE A 64 -11.52 14.52 -21.64
C ILE A 64 -12.01 13.82 -22.89
N GLN A 65 -11.58 12.58 -23.07
CA GLN A 65 -12.04 11.71 -24.14
C GLN A 65 -13.00 10.66 -23.59
N ARG A 66 -13.94 10.26 -24.44
CA ARG A 66 -14.98 9.29 -24.11
C ARG A 66 -14.78 8.04 -24.94
N PHE A 67 -14.67 6.90 -24.27
CA PHE A 67 -14.55 5.61 -24.91
C PHE A 67 -15.88 4.85 -24.84
N LYS A 68 -16.26 4.24 -25.97
CA LYS A 68 -17.38 3.28 -26.01
C LYS A 68 -16.82 1.89 -25.72
N PRO A 69 -17.54 1.04 -24.97
CA PRO A 69 -17.09 -0.32 -24.72
C PRO A 69 -16.89 -1.12 -26.00
N ILE A 70 -15.82 -1.92 -26.04
CA ILE A 70 -15.46 -2.85 -27.10
C ILE A 70 -15.65 -4.29 -26.57
N GLY A 71 -16.21 -5.19 -27.39
CA GLY A 71 -16.34 -6.63 -27.06
C GLY A 71 -17.39 -6.97 -25.98
N ASP A 72 -17.11 -7.95 -25.12
CA ASP A 72 -18.02 -8.42 -24.05
C ASP A 72 -18.21 -7.40 -22.91
N ARG A 73 -17.45 -6.31 -22.91
CA ARG A 73 -17.53 -5.21 -21.93
C ARG A 73 -18.67 -4.21 -22.19
N LYS A 74 -19.72 -4.56 -22.95
CA LYS A 74 -20.79 -3.66 -23.46
C LYS A 74 -21.48 -2.74 -22.44
N ARG A 75 -21.33 -3.00 -21.14
CA ARG A 75 -21.98 -2.23 -20.05
C ARG A 75 -21.04 -1.27 -19.32
N PHE A 76 -19.72 -1.38 -19.50
CA PHE A 76 -18.74 -0.49 -18.88
C PHE A 76 -18.37 0.63 -19.85
N HIS A 77 -18.41 1.87 -19.39
CA HIS A 77 -17.98 3.03 -20.15
C HIS A 77 -16.87 3.73 -19.39
N THR A 78 -15.92 4.33 -20.13
CA THR A 78 -14.75 4.97 -19.53
C THR A 78 -14.60 6.37 -20.12
N PHE A 79 -14.37 7.34 -19.25
CA PHE A 79 -13.81 8.64 -19.61
C PHE A 79 -12.36 8.65 -19.21
N GLU A 80 -11.50 9.21 -20.05
CA GLU A 80 -10.09 9.40 -19.77
C GLU A 80 -9.74 10.87 -19.93
N ILE A 81 -8.91 11.39 -19.04
CA ILE A 81 -8.27 12.70 -19.17
C ILE A 81 -6.93 12.44 -19.82
N HIS A 82 -6.67 13.05 -20.99
CA HIS A 82 -5.36 13.02 -21.63
C HIS A 82 -4.70 14.38 -21.58
N SER A 83 -3.37 14.41 -21.48
CA SER A 83 -2.57 15.59 -21.81
C SER A 83 -2.64 15.92 -23.30
N GLU A 84 -2.10 17.07 -23.72
CA GLU A 84 -1.96 17.40 -25.14
C GLU A 84 -1.06 16.41 -25.89
N GLU A 85 -0.10 15.81 -25.18
CA GLU A 85 0.82 14.80 -25.68
C GLU A 85 0.20 13.38 -25.68
N GLY A 86 -1.04 13.24 -25.23
CA GLY A 86 -1.79 11.97 -25.23
C GLY A 86 -1.63 11.13 -23.96
N GLU A 87 -0.85 11.56 -22.97
CA GLU A 87 -0.65 10.85 -21.70
C GLU A 87 -1.95 10.84 -20.87
N THR A 88 -2.36 9.68 -20.34
CA THR A 88 -3.56 9.58 -19.48
C THR A 88 -3.26 10.10 -18.07
N LEU A 89 -3.96 11.16 -17.65
CA LEU A 89 -3.82 11.86 -16.36
C LEU A 89 -4.85 11.41 -15.31
N GLY A 90 -5.88 10.69 -15.75
CA GLY A 90 -6.95 10.20 -14.89
C GLY A 90 -8.09 9.60 -15.70
N TYR A 91 -8.99 8.90 -15.03
CA TYR A 91 -10.08 8.18 -15.67
C TYR A 91 -11.26 8.01 -14.72
N LEU A 92 -12.41 7.81 -15.33
CA LEU A 92 -13.69 7.59 -14.67
C LEU A 92 -14.35 6.39 -15.33
N ASN A 93 -14.60 5.37 -14.53
CA ASN A 93 -15.31 4.17 -14.95
C ASN A 93 -16.76 4.22 -14.48
N MET A 94 -17.67 3.86 -15.38
CA MET A 94 -19.10 3.81 -15.10
C MET A 94 -19.73 2.56 -15.70
N MET A 95 -20.81 2.09 -15.09
CA MET A 95 -21.58 0.95 -15.58
C MET A 95 -23.02 1.36 -15.89
N TYR A 96 -23.51 1.02 -17.06
CA TYR A 96 -24.91 1.23 -17.43
C TYR A 96 -25.83 0.17 -16.83
N LEU A 97 -26.87 0.65 -16.13
CA LEU A 97 -27.92 -0.14 -15.50
C LEU A 97 -29.28 0.31 -16.06
N LYS A 98 -30.05 -0.64 -16.61
CA LYS A 98 -31.40 -0.38 -17.12
C LYS A 98 -32.42 -1.23 -16.37
N LYS A 99 -33.01 -0.66 -15.31
CA LYS A 99 -34.13 -1.23 -14.55
C LYS A 99 -35.07 -0.09 -14.17
N GLY A 100 -36.16 0.06 -14.93
CA GLY A 100 -37.14 1.15 -14.77
C GLY A 100 -36.66 2.49 -15.31
N ILE A 101 -35.54 3.00 -14.78
CA ILE A 101 -34.92 4.26 -15.20
C ILE A 101 -33.52 4.00 -15.77
N PRO A 102 -33.10 4.70 -16.86
CA PRO A 102 -31.72 4.67 -17.31
C PRO A 102 -30.80 5.21 -16.21
N CYS A 103 -29.82 4.42 -15.80
CA CYS A 103 -28.90 4.80 -14.74
C CYS A 103 -27.47 4.45 -15.13
N TYR A 104 -26.53 5.35 -14.83
CA TYR A 104 -25.11 5.05 -14.86
C TYR A 104 -24.58 5.07 -13.43
N TYR A 105 -24.06 3.93 -13.00
CA TYR A 105 -23.36 3.81 -11.75
C TYR A 105 -21.90 4.21 -11.97
N LEU A 106 -21.45 5.27 -11.30
CA LEU A 106 -20.06 5.67 -11.22
C LEU A 106 -19.35 4.68 -10.30
N VAL A 107 -18.41 3.93 -10.89
CA VAL A 107 -17.69 2.87 -10.20
C VAL A 107 -16.57 3.47 -9.37
N TYR A 108 -15.69 4.25 -10.00
CA TYR A 108 -14.67 5.04 -9.34
C TYR A 108 -14.22 6.21 -10.23
N VAL A 109 -13.54 7.18 -9.61
CA VAL A 109 -12.76 8.23 -10.29
C VAL A 109 -11.35 8.15 -9.77
N GLU A 110 -10.37 8.10 -10.68
CA GLU A 110 -8.97 8.14 -10.29
C GLU A 110 -8.24 9.21 -11.08
N VAL A 111 -7.44 9.99 -10.36
CA VAL A 111 -6.47 10.92 -10.92
C VAL A 111 -5.10 10.43 -10.48
N THR A 112 -4.18 10.33 -11.43
CA THR A 112 -2.80 9.88 -11.17
C THR A 112 -2.21 10.75 -10.05
N PRO A 113 -1.53 10.16 -9.04
CA PRO A 113 -1.10 10.87 -7.83
C PRO A 113 -0.53 12.28 -8.04
N PRO A 114 0.37 12.51 -9.02
CA PRO A 114 0.99 13.81 -9.21
C PRO A 114 0.03 14.93 -9.62
N PHE A 115 -1.10 14.59 -10.26
CA PHE A 115 -2.09 15.56 -10.74
C PHE A 115 -3.28 15.69 -9.79
N ARG A 116 -3.24 15.03 -8.62
CA ARG A 116 -4.28 15.16 -7.59
C ARG A 116 -4.31 16.60 -7.06
N ARG A 117 -5.47 17.03 -6.58
CA ARG A 117 -5.75 18.40 -6.09
C ARG A 117 -5.61 19.53 -7.14
N MET A 118 -5.32 19.20 -8.40
CA MET A 118 -5.25 20.18 -9.50
C MET A 118 -6.58 20.36 -10.24
N GLY A 119 -7.71 19.97 -9.62
CA GLY A 119 -9.05 20.13 -10.19
C GLY A 119 -9.44 19.14 -11.29
N LEU A 120 -8.57 18.22 -11.70
CA LEU A 120 -8.88 17.21 -12.73
C LEU A 120 -10.05 16.30 -12.35
N GLY A 121 -10.13 15.86 -11.08
CA GLY A 121 -11.26 15.06 -10.58
C GLY A 121 -12.60 15.81 -10.70
N HIS A 122 -12.60 17.12 -10.45
CA HIS A 122 -13.79 17.96 -10.63
C HIS A 122 -14.18 18.09 -12.11
N ARG A 123 -13.20 18.25 -13.01
CA ARG A 123 -13.43 18.36 -14.45
C ARG A 123 -14.06 17.08 -15.03
N ILE A 124 -13.55 15.90 -14.67
CA ILE A 124 -14.10 14.63 -15.18
C ILE A 124 -15.49 14.32 -14.60
N LEU A 125 -15.75 14.68 -13.34
CA LEU A 125 -17.09 14.58 -12.76
C LEU A 125 -18.10 15.51 -13.44
N LYS A 126 -17.71 16.76 -13.75
CA LYS A 126 -18.56 17.68 -14.53
C LYS A 126 -18.87 17.14 -15.92
N ALA A 127 -17.87 16.62 -16.63
CA ALA A 127 -18.08 15.98 -17.93
C ALA A 127 -19.04 14.79 -17.83
N PHE A 128 -18.93 14.00 -16.76
CA PHE A 128 -19.88 12.91 -16.50
C PHE A 128 -21.30 13.42 -16.24
N MET A 129 -21.49 14.49 -15.48
CA MET A 129 -22.81 15.10 -15.27
C MET A 129 -23.43 15.61 -16.57
N THR A 130 -22.65 16.28 -17.43
CA THR A 130 -23.13 16.70 -18.76
C THR A 130 -23.56 15.51 -19.60
N PHE A 131 -22.80 14.41 -19.54
CA PHE A 131 -23.16 13.17 -20.22
C PHE A 131 -24.47 12.56 -19.69
N LEU A 132 -24.72 12.62 -18.38
CA LEU A 132 -25.98 12.15 -17.78
C LEU A 132 -27.18 12.98 -18.27
N GLU A 133 -27.03 14.30 -18.39
CA GLU A 133 -28.03 15.19 -18.99
C GLU A 133 -28.32 14.81 -20.45
N GLU A 134 -27.27 14.67 -21.28
CA GLU A 134 -27.43 14.26 -22.68
C GLU A 134 -28.13 12.91 -22.84
N LYS A 135 -27.88 11.98 -21.90
CA LYS A 135 -28.49 10.65 -21.89
C LYS A 135 -29.83 10.56 -21.18
N LYS A 136 -30.29 11.65 -20.57
CA LYS A 136 -31.50 11.68 -19.73
C LYS A 136 -31.49 10.52 -18.74
N ALA A 137 -30.36 10.34 -18.06
CA ALA A 137 -30.08 9.19 -17.21
C ALA A 137 -29.63 9.63 -15.82
N VAL A 138 -30.03 8.87 -14.80
CA VAL A 138 -29.66 9.17 -13.42
C VAL A 138 -28.24 8.69 -13.14
N GLY A 139 -27.46 9.51 -12.43
CA GLY A 139 -26.15 9.13 -11.90
C GLY A 139 -26.28 8.53 -10.51
N LEU A 140 -25.57 7.44 -10.24
CA LEU A 140 -25.48 6.83 -8.91
C LEU A 140 -24.01 6.60 -8.56
N LEU A 141 -23.59 6.86 -7.33
CA LEU A 141 -22.23 6.57 -6.87
C LEU A 141 -22.26 6.12 -5.40
N ASP A 142 -21.19 5.44 -4.97
CA ASP A 142 -20.96 5.11 -3.56
C ASP A 142 -19.91 6.07 -2.99
N ASN A 143 -20.31 6.93 -2.03
CA ASN A 143 -19.37 7.88 -1.45
C ASN A 143 -18.53 7.18 -0.38
N ILE A 144 -17.36 6.71 -0.79
CA ILE A 144 -16.38 6.06 0.11
C ILE A 144 -15.53 7.07 0.90
N ILE A 145 -15.66 8.37 0.60
CA ILE A 145 -14.90 9.42 1.28
C ILE A 145 -15.44 9.55 2.72
N PRO A 146 -14.58 9.48 3.75
CA PRO A 146 -14.99 9.72 5.13
C PRO A 146 -15.53 11.15 5.35
N PRO A 147 -16.56 11.35 6.20
CA PRO A 147 -17.11 12.67 6.52
C PRO A 147 -16.09 13.69 7.04
N GLU A 148 -15.00 13.21 7.63
CA GLU A 148 -13.97 14.03 8.23
C GLU A 148 -12.96 14.59 7.21
N GLU A 149 -12.98 14.11 5.96
CA GLU A 149 -12.08 14.59 4.91
C GLU A 149 -12.62 15.84 4.23
N ALA A 150 -11.75 16.82 3.95
CA ALA A 150 -12.12 18.08 3.30
C ALA A 150 -12.76 17.89 1.90
N THR A 151 -12.51 16.75 1.25
CA THR A 151 -13.07 16.38 -0.05
C THR A 151 -14.43 15.69 0.05
N TYR A 152 -14.95 15.38 1.25
CA TYR A 152 -16.24 14.72 1.43
C TYR A 152 -17.40 15.46 0.75
N GLU A 153 -17.37 16.79 0.82
CA GLU A 153 -18.40 17.67 0.25
C GLU A 153 -18.27 17.91 -1.26
N ILE A 154 -17.30 17.28 -1.94
CA ILE A 154 -17.10 17.54 -3.38
C ILE A 154 -18.33 17.17 -4.19
N TYR A 155 -18.97 16.06 -3.86
CA TYR A 155 -20.17 15.58 -4.55
C TYR A 155 -21.38 16.45 -4.23
N THR A 156 -21.57 16.84 -2.96
CA THR A 156 -22.71 17.70 -2.57
C THR A 156 -22.62 19.08 -3.19
N LYS A 157 -21.41 19.67 -3.28
CA LYS A 157 -21.15 20.94 -3.99
C LYS A 157 -21.42 20.85 -5.50
N LEU A 158 -21.34 19.65 -6.07
CA LEU A 158 -21.68 19.36 -7.46
C LEU A 158 -23.17 18.99 -7.64
N GLY A 159 -24.01 19.10 -6.61
CA GLY A 159 -25.44 18.83 -6.69
C GLY A 159 -25.83 17.36 -6.55
N TRP A 160 -24.89 16.49 -6.18
CA TRP A 160 -25.22 15.12 -5.79
C TRP A 160 -25.91 15.11 -4.43
N LYS A 161 -26.98 14.32 -4.30
CA LYS A 161 -27.75 14.21 -3.07
C LYS A 161 -27.59 12.82 -2.44
N PRO A 162 -27.52 12.71 -1.11
CA PRO A 162 -27.63 11.43 -0.44
C PRO A 162 -28.91 10.70 -0.84
N LEU A 163 -28.81 9.43 -1.23
CA LEU A 163 -29.96 8.67 -1.71
C LEU A 163 -31.08 8.58 -0.67
N ARG A 164 -30.72 8.56 0.62
CA ARG A 164 -31.66 8.58 1.76
C ARG A 164 -32.64 9.76 1.73
N GLU A 165 -32.24 10.90 1.15
CA GLU A 165 -33.10 12.08 1.02
C GLU A 165 -34.17 11.90 -0.07
N ILE A 166 -33.97 10.97 -0.99
CA ILE A 166 -34.87 10.69 -2.12
C ILE A 166 -35.83 9.53 -1.81
N VAL A 167 -35.39 8.60 -0.96
CA VAL A 167 -36.08 7.32 -0.72
C VAL A 167 -36.89 7.31 0.60
N ALA A 168 -37.02 8.46 1.26
CA ALA A 168 -37.73 8.70 2.53
C ALA A 168 -38.57 7.52 3.07
N GLY A 169 -37.98 6.69 3.94
CA GLY A 169 -38.68 5.63 4.68
C GLY A 169 -38.66 4.22 4.09
N GLU A 170 -38.19 4.00 2.86
CA GLU A 170 -38.00 2.64 2.31
C GLU A 170 -36.59 2.12 2.67
N GLY A 171 -36.53 0.93 3.30
CA GLY A 171 -35.28 0.35 3.82
C GLY A 171 -34.21 0.19 2.74
N LEU A 172 -33.11 0.93 2.87
CA LEU A 172 -31.97 0.85 1.94
C LEU A 172 -31.20 -0.47 2.16
N PRO A 173 -30.86 -1.21 1.10
CA PRO A 173 -30.01 -2.39 1.21
C PRO A 173 -28.56 -1.97 1.47
N GLY A 174 -28.02 -2.31 2.65
CA GLY A 174 -26.59 -2.20 2.97
C GLY A 174 -26.17 -0.96 3.79
N ARG A 175 -24.87 -0.87 4.10
CA ARG A 175 -24.25 0.21 4.89
C ARG A 175 -23.66 1.34 4.02
N ASN A 176 -23.83 1.29 2.70
CA ASN A 176 -23.12 2.14 1.74
C ASN A 176 -23.73 3.55 1.66
N GLN A 177 -22.88 4.55 1.50
CA GLN A 177 -23.28 5.96 1.45
C GLN A 177 -23.58 6.38 0.02
N TYR A 178 -24.64 5.79 -0.56
CA TYR A 178 -25.00 6.08 -1.94
C TYR A 178 -25.42 7.55 -2.13
N MET A 179 -24.86 8.17 -3.16
CA MET A 179 -25.23 9.50 -3.64
C MET A 179 -25.82 9.38 -5.04
N VAL A 180 -26.76 10.26 -5.35
CA VAL A 180 -27.50 10.24 -6.61
C VAL A 180 -27.54 11.64 -7.22
N PHE A 181 -27.35 11.69 -8.53
CA PHE A 181 -27.51 12.88 -9.34
C PHE A 181 -28.68 12.65 -10.30
N ILE A 182 -29.73 13.46 -10.18
CA ILE A 182 -30.90 13.39 -11.05
C ILE A 182 -30.84 14.63 -11.97
N PRO A 183 -30.54 14.44 -13.26
CA PRO A 183 -30.54 15.53 -14.23
C PRO A 183 -31.95 16.12 -14.40
N GLU A 184 -32.04 17.43 -14.70
CA GLU A 184 -33.33 18.11 -14.90
C GLU A 184 -34.09 17.56 -16.11
N SER A 185 -33.35 17.05 -17.10
CA SER A 185 -33.89 16.43 -18.30
C SER A 185 -34.62 15.09 -18.05
N VAL A 186 -34.55 14.54 -16.84
CA VAL A 186 -35.22 13.28 -16.48
C VAL A 186 -36.67 13.55 -16.08
N PRO A 187 -37.66 13.00 -16.82
CA PRO A 187 -39.08 13.36 -16.64
C PRO A 187 -39.75 12.81 -15.37
N ASN A 188 -39.07 11.95 -14.60
CA ASN A 188 -39.69 11.21 -13.49
C ASN A 188 -39.47 11.90 -12.13
N ARG A 189 -40.55 12.46 -11.55
CA ARG A 189 -40.52 13.23 -10.29
C ARG A 189 -40.36 12.39 -9.01
N ASN A 190 -40.43 11.06 -9.09
CA ASN A 190 -40.24 10.18 -7.92
C ASN A 190 -39.45 8.90 -8.26
N PRO A 191 -38.11 8.97 -8.39
CA PRO A 191 -37.28 7.84 -8.82
C PRO A 191 -36.97 6.82 -7.71
N GLY A 192 -37.41 7.04 -6.47
CA GLY A 192 -36.98 6.26 -5.30
C GLY A 192 -37.12 4.74 -5.45
N LYS A 193 -38.30 4.27 -5.88
CA LYS A 193 -38.57 2.83 -6.05
C LYS A 193 -37.70 2.17 -7.13
N GLU A 194 -37.44 2.87 -8.24
CA GLU A 194 -36.59 2.33 -9.31
C GLU A 194 -35.11 2.34 -8.89
N LEU A 195 -34.67 3.34 -8.11
CA LEU A 195 -33.33 3.38 -7.55
C LEU A 195 -33.07 2.22 -6.57
N ILE A 196 -34.03 1.85 -5.74
CA ILE A 196 -33.91 0.66 -4.87
C ILE A 196 -33.72 -0.62 -5.69
N ARG A 197 -34.48 -0.80 -6.78
CA ARG A 197 -34.32 -1.95 -7.68
C ARG A 197 -32.94 -1.97 -8.35
N ILE A 198 -32.44 -0.80 -8.73
CA ILE A 198 -31.08 -0.64 -9.26
C ILE A 198 -30.05 -1.06 -8.21
N LEU A 199 -30.19 -0.61 -6.95
CA LEU A 199 -29.29 -0.99 -5.85
C LEU A 199 -29.27 -2.50 -5.60
N PHE A 200 -30.43 -3.15 -5.60
CA PHE A 200 -30.48 -4.60 -5.44
C PHE A 200 -29.75 -5.33 -6.58
N THR A 201 -29.86 -4.82 -7.81
CA THR A 201 -29.13 -5.34 -8.96
C THR A 201 -27.63 -5.07 -8.85
N LEU A 202 -27.25 -3.89 -8.33
CA LEU A 202 -25.87 -3.50 -8.07
C LEU A 202 -25.23 -4.43 -7.05
N GLY A 203 -25.90 -4.69 -5.92
CA GLY A 203 -25.41 -5.58 -4.87
C GLY A 203 -25.08 -6.98 -5.39
N LYS A 204 -25.92 -7.54 -6.26
CA LYS A 204 -25.66 -8.84 -6.91
C LYS A 204 -24.47 -8.82 -7.88
N ARG A 205 -24.19 -7.67 -8.48
CA ARG A 205 -23.10 -7.50 -9.47
C ARG A 205 -21.82 -6.99 -8.86
N ARG A 206 -21.81 -6.59 -7.58
CA ARG A 206 -20.67 -5.97 -6.93
C ARG A 206 -19.39 -6.80 -7.05
N PRO A 207 -19.40 -8.14 -6.83
CA PRO A 207 -18.20 -8.94 -7.04
C PRO A 207 -17.64 -8.86 -8.46
N VAL A 208 -18.50 -8.85 -9.48
CA VAL A 208 -18.07 -8.76 -10.89
C VAL A 208 -17.52 -7.38 -11.23
N ILE A 209 -18.09 -6.31 -10.65
CA ILE A 209 -17.58 -4.95 -10.81
C ILE A 209 -16.19 -4.85 -10.17
N ASP A 210 -16.07 -5.29 -8.91
CA ASP A 210 -14.81 -5.26 -8.18
C ASP A 210 -13.73 -6.10 -8.90
N MET A 211 -14.10 -7.26 -9.47
CA MET A 211 -13.19 -8.08 -10.29
C MET A 211 -12.64 -7.31 -11.51
N HIS A 212 -13.51 -6.66 -12.28
CA HIS A 212 -13.08 -5.90 -13.46
C HIS A 212 -12.24 -4.67 -13.10
N ASP A 213 -12.59 -3.98 -12.03
CA ASP A 213 -11.81 -2.84 -11.55
C ASP A 213 -10.41 -3.30 -11.09
N ASN A 214 -10.35 -4.43 -10.38
CA ASN A 214 -9.09 -5.04 -9.98
C ASN A 214 -8.23 -5.41 -11.19
N GLU A 215 -8.80 -6.05 -12.23
CA GLU A 215 -8.09 -6.37 -13.47
C GLU A 215 -7.52 -5.12 -14.16
N ASP A 216 -8.34 -4.07 -14.32
CA ASP A 216 -7.92 -2.83 -14.98
C ASP A 216 -6.85 -2.09 -14.16
N MET A 217 -6.99 -2.04 -12.83
CA MET A 217 -5.99 -1.48 -11.92
C MET A 217 -4.66 -2.25 -12.01
N VAL A 218 -4.71 -3.58 -11.99
CA VAL A 218 -3.50 -4.41 -12.04
C VAL A 218 -2.77 -4.22 -13.35
N ARG A 219 -3.47 -4.24 -14.48
CA ARG A 219 -2.88 -3.98 -15.80
C ARG A 219 -2.18 -2.63 -15.86
N ARG A 220 -2.84 -1.57 -15.38
CA ARG A 220 -2.29 -0.21 -15.37
C ARG A 220 -1.03 -0.09 -14.50
N ALA A 221 -1.04 -0.74 -13.34
CA ALA A 221 0.14 -0.78 -12.46
C ALA A 221 1.30 -1.56 -13.08
N ILE A 222 1.03 -2.67 -13.79
CA ILE A 222 2.06 -3.40 -14.54
C ILE A 222 2.69 -2.51 -15.63
N ASP A 223 1.87 -1.79 -16.39
CA ASP A 223 2.36 -0.87 -17.42
C ASP A 223 3.18 0.27 -16.83
N GLU A 224 2.81 0.77 -15.66
CA GLU A 224 3.59 1.75 -14.90
C GLU A 224 4.95 1.19 -14.48
N PHE A 225 5.00 -0.02 -13.89
CA PHE A 225 6.27 -0.67 -13.55
C PHE A 225 7.18 -0.85 -14.77
N ARG A 226 6.63 -1.22 -15.93
CA ARG A 226 7.39 -1.33 -17.18
C ARG A 226 7.94 0.01 -17.64
N SER A 227 7.12 1.06 -17.58
CA SER A 227 7.50 2.41 -17.97
C SER A 227 8.66 2.91 -17.10
N VAL A 228 8.51 2.79 -15.78
CA VAL A 228 9.53 3.17 -14.80
C VAL A 228 10.81 2.36 -14.97
N TYR A 229 10.71 1.04 -15.16
CA TYR A 229 11.87 0.20 -15.47
C TYR A 229 12.58 0.69 -16.74
N GLY A 230 11.85 0.93 -17.82
CA GLY A 230 12.40 1.46 -19.07
C GLY A 230 13.06 2.83 -18.91
N ALA A 231 12.50 3.72 -18.09
CA ALA A 231 13.08 5.01 -17.77
C ALA A 231 14.40 4.86 -16.99
N LEU A 232 14.46 3.97 -16.00
CA LEU A 232 15.70 3.68 -15.26
C LEU A 232 16.79 3.13 -16.17
N ILE A 233 16.45 2.23 -17.10
CA ILE A 233 17.41 1.71 -18.09
C ILE A 233 17.98 2.83 -18.96
N LYS A 234 17.16 3.82 -19.36
CA LYS A 234 17.63 4.99 -20.13
C LYS A 234 18.53 5.91 -19.29
N ILE A 235 18.14 6.20 -18.05
CA ILE A 235 18.87 7.09 -17.13
C ILE A 235 20.25 6.53 -16.78
N PHE A 236 20.34 5.22 -16.58
CA PHE A 236 21.58 4.53 -16.21
C PHE A 236 22.22 3.78 -17.38
N LYS A 237 21.91 4.17 -18.62
CA LYS A 237 22.38 3.47 -19.82
C LYS A 237 23.91 3.36 -19.85
N THR A 238 24.61 4.45 -19.57
CA THR A 238 26.08 4.48 -19.57
C THR A 238 26.65 3.54 -18.51
N GLU A 239 26.11 3.56 -17.29
CA GLU A 239 26.52 2.67 -16.21
C GLU A 239 26.31 1.19 -16.57
N ILE A 240 25.15 0.87 -17.16
CA ILE A 240 24.79 -0.48 -17.61
C ILE A 240 25.74 -0.94 -18.72
N ASP A 241 25.96 -0.11 -19.74
CA ASP A 241 26.77 -0.46 -20.91
C ASP A 241 28.25 -0.66 -20.54
N VAL A 242 28.76 0.07 -19.53
CA VAL A 242 30.15 -0.06 -19.03
C VAL A 242 30.28 -1.10 -17.91
N GLY A 243 29.18 -1.60 -17.36
CA GLY A 243 29.17 -2.57 -16.25
C GLY A 243 29.54 -1.96 -14.90
N ILE A 244 29.31 -0.66 -14.72
CA ILE A 244 29.54 0.05 -13.45
C ILE A 244 28.25 0.05 -12.64
N SER A 245 28.39 -0.13 -11.32
CA SER A 245 27.26 -0.07 -10.39
C SER A 245 27.43 1.09 -9.42
N THR A 246 26.68 2.17 -9.60
CA THR A 246 26.69 3.32 -8.68
C THR A 246 25.70 3.13 -7.53
N PRO A 247 25.92 3.71 -6.33
CA PRO A 247 24.98 3.59 -5.22
C PRO A 247 23.56 4.09 -5.56
N LEU A 248 23.46 5.16 -6.35
CA LEU A 248 22.17 5.70 -6.80
C LEU A 248 21.42 4.70 -7.69
N MET A 249 22.11 4.12 -8.68
CA MET A 249 21.54 3.09 -9.56
C MET A 249 21.06 1.88 -8.75
N ARG A 250 21.90 1.35 -7.85
CA ARG A 250 21.53 0.23 -6.96
C ARG A 250 20.30 0.56 -6.13
N PHE A 251 20.23 1.77 -5.58
CA PHE A 251 19.12 2.21 -4.74
C PHE A 251 17.80 2.28 -5.53
N MET A 252 17.83 2.86 -6.73
CA MET A 252 16.63 2.99 -7.57
C MET A 252 16.10 1.62 -8.02
N PHE A 253 16.96 0.72 -8.49
CA PHE A 253 16.53 -0.64 -8.87
C PHE A 253 16.09 -1.47 -7.65
N THR A 254 16.72 -1.30 -6.49
CA THR A 254 16.27 -1.94 -5.25
C THR A 254 14.88 -1.46 -4.84
N ARG A 255 14.60 -0.15 -4.91
CA ARG A 255 13.26 0.39 -4.64
C ARG A 255 12.21 -0.11 -5.63
N LEU A 256 12.51 -0.14 -6.92
CA LEU A 256 11.60 -0.68 -7.94
C LEU A 256 11.24 -2.14 -7.62
N THR A 257 12.25 -2.95 -7.31
CA THR A 257 12.07 -4.38 -6.99
C THR A 257 11.20 -4.57 -5.76
N THR A 258 11.49 -3.85 -4.67
CA THR A 258 10.74 -3.98 -3.42
C THR A 258 9.29 -3.47 -3.55
N GLN A 259 9.05 -2.43 -4.35
CA GLN A 259 7.69 -1.99 -4.70
C GLN A 259 6.94 -3.02 -5.53
N LEU A 260 7.59 -3.64 -6.51
CA LEU A 260 7.02 -4.72 -7.33
C LEU A 260 6.65 -5.94 -6.47
N LEU A 261 7.52 -6.34 -5.54
CA LEU A 261 7.24 -7.44 -4.59
C LEU A 261 6.08 -7.08 -3.65
N GLY A 262 6.02 -5.83 -3.17
CA GLY A 262 4.90 -5.34 -2.38
C GLY A 262 3.58 -5.33 -3.16
N PHE A 263 3.62 -4.95 -4.43
CA PHE A 263 2.47 -5.01 -5.33
C PHE A 263 2.02 -6.46 -5.56
N ARG A 264 2.94 -7.39 -5.84
CA ARG A 264 2.67 -8.82 -5.99
C ARG A 264 1.90 -9.39 -4.80
N ARG A 265 2.31 -9.05 -3.59
CA ARG A 265 1.65 -9.49 -2.35
C ARG A 265 0.25 -8.90 -2.17
N ARG A 266 -0.02 -7.69 -2.67
CA ARG A 266 -1.35 -7.06 -2.56
C ARG A 266 -2.33 -7.66 -3.55
N ILE A 267 -1.89 -7.97 -4.76
CA ILE A 267 -2.81 -8.45 -5.80
C ILE A 267 -3.27 -9.89 -5.59
N THR A 268 -2.50 -10.73 -4.88
CA THR A 268 -2.92 -12.08 -4.50
C THR A 268 -4.13 -12.10 -3.57
N GLN A 269 -4.44 -10.97 -2.92
CA GLN A 269 -5.59 -10.81 -2.03
C GLN A 269 -6.84 -10.26 -2.76
N LEU A 270 -6.73 -9.92 -4.05
CA LEU A 270 -7.83 -9.33 -4.81
C LEU A 270 -8.84 -10.39 -5.27
N ILE A 271 -10.13 -10.08 -5.09
CA ILE A 271 -11.23 -10.95 -5.51
C ILE A 271 -11.17 -11.17 -7.03
N GLY A 272 -11.19 -12.44 -7.43
CA GLY A 272 -11.23 -12.90 -8.82
C GLY A 272 -9.94 -12.73 -9.61
N TYR A 273 -8.85 -12.31 -8.96
CA TYR A 273 -7.53 -12.26 -9.56
C TYR A 273 -6.71 -13.50 -9.14
N THR A 274 -6.61 -14.49 -10.03
CA THR A 274 -5.74 -15.68 -9.84
C THR A 274 -4.32 -15.46 -10.39
N GLY A 275 -3.99 -14.22 -10.77
CA GLY A 275 -2.91 -13.89 -11.71
C GLY A 275 -1.50 -13.90 -11.15
N GLY A 276 -1.02 -15.10 -10.79
CA GLY A 276 0.40 -15.39 -10.77
C GLY A 276 1.05 -15.13 -12.14
N GLU A 277 0.34 -15.43 -13.24
CA GLU A 277 0.84 -15.31 -14.61
C GLU A 277 1.00 -13.87 -15.12
N SER A 278 0.17 -12.90 -14.68
CA SER A 278 0.28 -11.53 -15.22
C SER A 278 1.49 -10.76 -14.71
N LEU A 279 2.11 -11.19 -13.61
CA LEU A 279 3.32 -10.56 -13.06
C LEU A 279 4.63 -11.15 -13.57
N GLU A 280 4.60 -12.36 -14.13
CA GLU A 280 5.75 -12.93 -14.86
C GLU A 280 6.13 -12.05 -16.06
N GLN A 281 5.24 -11.15 -16.46
CA GLN A 281 5.45 -10.23 -17.57
C GLN A 281 6.38 -9.04 -17.28
N ILE A 282 6.87 -8.86 -16.04
CA ILE A 282 7.92 -7.88 -15.71
C ILE A 282 9.21 -8.66 -15.46
N THR A 283 10.06 -8.73 -16.48
CA THR A 283 11.35 -9.40 -16.41
C THR A 283 12.47 -8.37 -16.43
N PHE A 284 13.36 -8.43 -15.43
CA PHE A 284 14.56 -7.62 -15.41
C PHE A 284 15.65 -8.28 -16.25
N SER A 285 16.52 -7.47 -16.86
CA SER A 285 17.68 -8.00 -17.58
C SER A 285 18.69 -8.61 -16.61
N GLU A 286 19.53 -9.53 -17.10
CA GLU A 286 20.56 -10.17 -16.27
C GLU A 286 21.50 -9.15 -15.64
N ALA A 287 21.88 -8.09 -16.36
CA ALA A 287 22.69 -7.01 -15.82
C ALA A 287 22.06 -6.35 -14.57
N ILE A 288 20.73 -6.17 -14.56
CA ILE A 288 20.03 -5.60 -13.41
C ILE A 288 19.85 -6.62 -12.29
N LYS A 289 19.56 -7.87 -12.62
CA LYS A 289 19.45 -8.97 -11.65
C LYS A 289 20.72 -9.15 -10.82
N GLU A 290 21.87 -8.95 -11.44
CA GLU A 290 23.19 -9.11 -10.81
C GLU A 290 23.64 -7.91 -9.97
N LEU A 291 22.89 -6.80 -10.00
CA LEU A 291 23.23 -5.62 -9.20
C LEU A 291 23.16 -5.94 -7.70
N PRO A 292 24.18 -5.52 -6.91
CA PRO A 292 24.08 -5.53 -5.47
C PRO A 292 22.96 -4.60 -5.01
N ILE A 293 22.20 -5.02 -4.00
CA ILE A 293 21.10 -4.21 -3.47
C ILE A 293 21.63 -3.03 -2.66
N GLN A 294 20.88 -1.92 -2.67
CA GLN A 294 21.08 -0.77 -1.81
C GLN A 294 19.71 -0.38 -1.22
N PRO A 295 19.31 -1.00 -0.11
CA PRO A 295 17.92 -0.95 0.33
C PRO A 295 17.60 0.26 1.24
N TYR A 296 18.62 1.00 1.64
CA TYR A 296 18.54 2.22 2.43
C TYR A 296 19.27 3.37 1.74
N SER A 297 18.80 4.58 2.02
CA SER A 297 19.43 5.82 1.56
C SER A 297 20.72 6.04 2.34
N ILE A 298 21.81 6.32 1.64
CA ILE A 298 23.11 6.64 2.26
C ILE A 298 23.33 8.15 2.43
N TRP A 299 22.43 8.96 1.88
CA TRP A 299 22.58 10.41 1.73
C TRP A 299 21.97 11.17 2.91
N ARG A 300 22.75 12.05 3.54
CA ARG A 300 22.31 12.95 4.63
C ARG A 300 22.20 14.39 4.10
N LYS A 301 21.19 15.15 4.51
CA LYS A 301 21.19 16.61 4.29
C LYS A 301 22.16 17.28 5.27
N GLU A 302 22.89 18.31 4.85
CA GLU A 302 23.97 18.93 5.65
C GLU A 302 23.52 19.42 7.05
N ALA A 303 22.23 19.75 7.23
CA ALA A 303 21.66 20.22 8.49
C ALA A 303 20.84 19.15 9.26
N GLU A 304 20.74 17.92 8.76
CA GLU A 304 19.87 16.89 9.34
C GLU A 304 20.64 16.05 10.39
N HIS A 305 20.29 16.24 11.66
CA HIS A 305 20.68 15.32 12.73
C HIS A 305 19.72 14.12 12.80
N ALA A 306 20.25 12.98 13.24
CA ALA A 306 19.42 11.82 13.54
C ALA A 306 18.35 12.18 14.57
N GLN A 307 17.10 11.83 14.28
CA GLN A 307 15.96 12.04 15.18
C GLN A 307 15.58 10.72 15.82
N ILE A 308 15.43 10.71 17.15
CA ILE A 308 15.17 9.50 17.92
C ILE A 308 14.04 9.77 18.91
N TRP A 309 13.03 8.90 18.90
CA TRP A 309 11.89 8.96 19.81
C TRP A 309 11.68 7.59 20.44
N GLY A 310 11.33 7.51 21.72
CA GLY A 310 11.31 6.21 22.38
C GLY A 310 11.06 6.29 23.87
N GLU A 311 11.22 5.16 24.55
CA GLU A 311 11.25 5.10 26.02
C GLU A 311 12.55 5.69 26.54
N ALA A 312 12.47 6.72 27.39
CA ALA A 312 13.64 7.50 27.81
C ALA A 312 14.74 6.63 28.44
N GLU A 313 14.37 5.69 29.31
CA GLU A 313 15.32 4.78 29.97
C GLU A 313 16.08 3.90 28.97
N LEU A 314 15.37 3.34 27.98
CA LEU A 314 15.98 2.54 26.93
C LEU A 314 16.92 3.40 26.09
N LEU A 315 16.45 4.56 25.63
CA LEU A 315 17.24 5.45 24.77
C LEU A 315 18.55 5.92 25.41
N GLN A 316 18.56 6.12 26.74
CA GLN A 316 19.78 6.47 27.47
C GLN A 316 20.82 5.35 27.41
N ARG A 317 20.39 4.09 27.51
CA ARG A 317 21.28 2.91 27.56
C ARG A 317 21.80 2.44 26.21
N LEU A 318 21.12 2.82 25.11
CA LEU A 318 21.54 2.44 23.76
C LEU A 318 23.02 2.80 23.47
N PRO A 319 23.71 2.06 22.58
CA PRO A 319 25.06 2.39 22.13
C PRO A 319 25.15 3.81 21.56
N LYS A 320 26.33 4.45 21.72
CA LYS A 320 26.56 5.82 21.24
C LYS A 320 26.50 5.88 19.72
N GLU A 321 27.08 4.89 19.05
CA GLU A 321 27.12 4.76 17.59
C GLU A 321 25.71 4.69 16.99
N LEU A 322 24.78 4.00 17.66
CA LEU A 322 23.37 3.94 17.25
C LEU A 322 22.66 5.29 17.39
N LYS A 323 23.08 6.16 18.31
CA LYS A 323 22.49 7.50 18.49
C LYS A 323 23.04 8.51 17.48
N GLU A 324 24.32 8.40 17.15
CA GLU A 324 25.01 9.31 16.23
C GLU A 324 24.77 8.94 14.76
N GLU A 325 24.84 7.65 14.43
CA GLU A 325 24.75 7.14 13.05
C GLU A 325 23.76 5.95 12.95
N PRO A 326 22.45 6.14 13.24
CA PRO A 326 21.50 5.03 13.32
C PRO A 326 21.44 4.18 12.05
N THR A 327 21.41 4.79 10.87
CA THR A 327 21.31 4.04 9.60
C THR A 327 22.49 3.10 9.41
N LEU A 328 23.71 3.61 9.59
CA LEU A 328 24.92 2.82 9.37
C LEU A 328 25.05 1.70 10.40
N PHE A 329 24.73 2.01 11.67
CA PHE A 329 24.71 1.02 12.73
C PHE A 329 23.70 -0.09 12.43
N ILE A 330 22.44 0.27 12.17
CA ILE A 330 21.35 -0.69 11.98
C ILE A 330 21.59 -1.57 10.76
N GLU A 331 22.04 -1.00 9.64
CA GLU A 331 22.24 -1.76 8.40
C GLU A 331 23.46 -2.69 8.45
N SER A 332 24.37 -2.49 9.42
CA SER A 332 25.48 -3.40 9.72
C SER A 332 25.06 -4.62 10.55
N LEU A 333 23.88 -4.58 11.18
CA LEU A 333 23.39 -5.66 12.03
C LEU A 333 23.03 -6.92 11.21
N PRO A 334 23.05 -8.11 11.85
CA PRO A 334 22.60 -9.34 11.20
C PRO A 334 21.13 -9.27 10.80
N LEU A 335 20.78 -9.98 9.73
CA LEU A 335 19.40 -10.15 9.29
C LEU A 335 18.56 -10.87 10.34
N TYR A 336 17.30 -10.47 10.48
CA TYR A 336 16.35 -11.19 11.33
C TYR A 336 16.09 -12.60 10.79
N LYS A 337 16.38 -13.61 11.61
CA LYS A 337 16.15 -15.02 11.25
C LYS A 337 14.66 -15.32 11.23
N ARG A 338 14.18 -15.89 10.13
CA ARG A 338 12.80 -16.37 9.93
C ARG A 338 12.79 -17.59 9.00
N PRO A 339 11.76 -18.45 9.07
CA PRO A 339 11.68 -19.68 8.29
C PRO A 339 12.02 -19.53 6.80
N TYR A 340 11.44 -18.53 6.12
CA TYR A 340 11.73 -18.32 4.70
C TYR A 340 13.20 -18.03 4.41
N LEU A 341 13.82 -17.16 5.20
CA LEU A 341 15.21 -16.80 5.03
C LEU A 341 16.11 -17.99 5.36
N SER A 342 15.85 -18.69 6.48
CA SER A 342 16.61 -19.86 6.91
C SER A 342 16.63 -20.98 5.87
N GLU A 343 15.53 -21.21 5.17
CA GLU A 343 15.51 -22.20 4.10
C GLU A 343 16.32 -21.76 2.87
N TRP A 344 16.16 -20.51 2.44
CA TRP A 344 16.88 -20.00 1.28
C TRP A 344 18.40 -20.09 1.48
N ILE A 345 18.87 -19.78 2.69
CA ILE A 345 20.27 -19.96 3.10
C ILE A 345 20.70 -21.43 2.95
N LYS A 346 19.89 -22.38 3.47
CA LYS A 346 20.19 -23.83 3.38
C LYS A 346 20.29 -24.33 1.93
N ARG A 347 19.59 -23.68 0.99
CA ARG A 347 19.61 -24.01 -0.45
C ARG A 347 20.79 -23.38 -1.21
N GLY A 348 21.74 -22.76 -0.50
CA GLY A 348 22.94 -22.18 -1.10
C GLY A 348 22.91 -20.65 -1.22
N GLY A 349 21.95 -19.97 -0.60
CA GLY A 349 21.94 -18.50 -0.53
C GLY A 349 23.15 -17.96 0.24
N ASP A 350 23.83 -16.96 -0.32
CA ASP A 350 24.98 -16.31 0.33
C ASP A 350 24.52 -15.16 1.23
N LEU A 351 24.84 -15.26 2.53
CA LEU A 351 24.48 -14.27 3.56
C LEU A 351 25.57 -13.24 3.85
N ARG A 352 26.70 -13.28 3.14
CA ARG A 352 27.79 -12.33 3.40
C ARG A 352 27.33 -10.93 3.03
N SER A 353 26.63 -10.21 3.92
CA SER A 353 26.42 -8.77 3.79
C SER A 353 27.80 -8.14 3.51
N PRO A 354 28.09 -7.65 2.28
CA PRO A 354 27.16 -7.01 1.33
C PRO A 354 26.93 -7.73 -0.03
N SER A 355 26.58 -9.02 -0.08
CA SER A 355 26.51 -9.82 -1.33
C SER A 355 25.11 -9.99 -1.95
N LEU A 356 24.03 -9.53 -1.29
CA LEU A 356 22.68 -9.72 -1.81
C LEU A 356 22.46 -8.93 -3.11
N ARG A 357 21.79 -9.57 -4.06
CA ARG A 357 21.49 -9.05 -5.39
C ARG A 357 20.00 -8.88 -5.62
N ILE A 358 19.64 -8.17 -6.68
CA ILE A 358 18.25 -8.00 -7.10
C ILE A 358 17.59 -9.35 -7.40
N SER A 359 18.32 -10.29 -8.00
CA SER A 359 17.87 -11.68 -8.22
C SER A 359 17.48 -12.40 -6.93
N ASP A 360 18.19 -12.15 -5.84
CA ASP A 360 17.87 -12.76 -4.53
C ASP A 360 16.54 -12.25 -4.01
N LEU A 361 16.25 -10.95 -4.15
CA LEU A 361 14.95 -10.37 -3.77
C LEU A 361 13.80 -10.98 -4.56
N LEU A 362 13.99 -11.13 -5.87
CA LEU A 362 13.00 -11.73 -6.77
C LEU A 362 12.75 -13.20 -6.43
N THR A 363 13.80 -13.94 -6.07
CA THR A 363 13.72 -15.34 -5.67
C THR A 363 13.05 -15.53 -4.31
N LEU A 364 13.40 -14.69 -3.32
CA LEU A 364 12.81 -14.71 -1.98
C LEU A 364 11.35 -14.24 -1.97
N GLY A 365 10.97 -13.38 -2.91
CA GLY A 365 9.64 -12.76 -2.94
C GLY A 365 9.43 -11.65 -1.90
N PHE A 366 10.48 -11.27 -1.16
CA PHE A 366 10.47 -10.19 -0.17
C PHE A 366 11.87 -9.59 0.01
N ASP A 367 11.94 -8.43 0.70
CA ASP A 367 13.20 -7.83 1.15
C ASP A 367 13.66 -8.41 2.50
N PRO A 368 14.74 -9.23 2.55
CA PRO A 368 15.26 -9.79 3.79
C PRO A 368 15.94 -8.73 4.67
N THR A 369 16.42 -7.64 4.09
CA THR A 369 17.17 -6.58 4.79
C THR A 369 16.27 -5.61 5.55
N ARG A 370 14.94 -5.70 5.35
CA ARG A 370 13.96 -4.87 6.06
C ARG A 370 13.98 -5.09 7.57
N LEU A 371 14.37 -6.27 8.03
CA LEU A 371 14.39 -6.63 9.45
C LEU A 371 15.82 -6.98 9.90
N ARG A 372 16.29 -6.31 10.95
CA ARG A 372 17.62 -6.51 11.54
C ARG A 372 17.51 -6.91 13.00
N GLU A 373 18.35 -7.85 13.43
CA GLU A 373 18.36 -8.35 14.81
C GLU A 373 19.42 -7.60 15.63
N PHE A 374 19.02 -7.08 16.79
CA PHE A 374 19.88 -6.30 17.68
C PHE A 374 19.84 -6.88 19.09
N HIS A 375 20.99 -7.32 19.62
CA HIS A 375 21.09 -7.81 20.99
C HIS A 375 21.75 -6.74 21.88
N HIS A 376 21.07 -6.37 22.97
CA HIS A 376 21.54 -5.34 23.87
C HIS A 376 21.04 -5.59 25.30
N GLU A 377 21.96 -5.55 26.27
CA GLU A 377 21.67 -5.75 27.70
C GLU A 377 20.83 -7.00 28.01
N GLY A 378 21.13 -8.13 27.34
CA GLY A 378 20.42 -9.40 27.55
C GLY A 378 19.04 -9.47 26.90
N VAL A 379 18.58 -8.43 26.21
CA VAL A 379 17.32 -8.39 25.47
C VAL A 379 17.61 -8.38 23.97
N THR A 380 16.84 -9.16 23.22
CA THR A 380 16.89 -9.15 21.76
C THR A 380 15.76 -8.30 21.20
N TYR A 381 16.13 -7.38 20.31
CA TYR A 381 15.27 -6.46 19.61
C TYR A 381 15.30 -6.71 18.11
N ILE A 382 14.30 -6.16 17.42
CA ILE A 382 14.23 -6.13 15.96
C ILE A 382 14.11 -4.67 15.54
N PHE A 383 14.96 -4.26 14.61
CA PHE A 383 14.73 -3.05 13.82
C PHE A 383 13.96 -3.42 12.56
N GLU A 384 12.84 -2.72 12.35
CA GLU A 384 12.10 -2.75 11.10
C GLU A 384 12.35 -1.45 10.34
N ARG A 385 12.84 -1.54 9.10
CA ARG A 385 12.86 -0.41 8.19
C ARG A 385 11.44 -0.12 7.70
N VAL A 386 11.00 1.12 7.89
CA VAL A 386 9.66 1.61 7.57
C VAL A 386 9.77 2.67 6.48
N SER A 387 8.82 2.68 5.55
CA SER A 387 8.76 3.73 4.53
C SER A 387 8.53 5.10 5.20
N PRO A 388 9.29 6.16 4.84
CA PRO A 388 9.20 7.45 5.53
C PRO A 388 7.79 8.04 5.61
N HIS A 389 6.98 7.90 4.56
CA HIS A 389 5.57 8.36 4.53
C HIS A 389 4.66 7.66 5.55
N LEU A 390 5.05 6.48 6.06
CA LEU A 390 4.33 5.76 7.10
C LEU A 390 4.75 6.16 8.52
N CYS A 391 5.75 7.04 8.68
CA CYS A 391 6.19 7.49 10.01
C CYS A 391 5.05 8.09 10.86
N PRO A 392 4.16 8.96 10.33
CA PRO A 392 3.01 9.44 11.11
C PRO A 392 2.07 8.31 11.54
N SER A 393 1.85 7.33 10.65
CA SER A 393 1.03 6.15 10.97
C SER A 393 1.69 5.30 12.05
N LEU A 394 3.01 5.10 11.99
CA LEU A 394 3.78 4.37 13.00
C LEU A 394 3.68 5.02 14.39
N ILE A 395 3.76 6.35 14.45
CA ILE A 395 3.60 7.11 15.70
C ILE A 395 2.18 6.94 16.26
N ARG A 396 1.15 7.06 15.41
CA ARG A 396 -0.26 6.81 15.81
C ARG A 396 -0.45 5.39 16.32
N LYS A 397 0.08 4.39 15.61
CA LYS A 397 0.03 2.97 15.98
C LYS A 397 0.69 2.71 17.33
N ARG A 398 1.88 3.28 17.57
CA ARG A 398 2.57 3.20 18.87
C ARG A 398 1.69 3.75 20.00
N LYS A 399 1.09 4.93 19.80
CA LYS A 399 0.19 5.54 20.78
C LYS A 399 -1.04 4.66 21.03
N PHE A 400 -1.64 4.12 19.97
CA PHE A 400 -2.80 3.24 20.03
C PHE A 400 -2.49 1.94 20.79
N LEU A 401 -1.39 1.26 20.49
CA LEU A 401 -0.99 0.03 21.19
C LEU A 401 -0.72 0.30 22.68
N ASN A 402 -0.09 1.43 23.01
CA ASN A 402 0.13 1.82 24.41
C ASN A 402 -1.20 2.13 25.14
N GLN A 403 -2.21 2.65 24.43
CA GLN A 403 -3.56 2.82 24.98
C GLN A 403 -4.28 1.50 25.18
N LEU A 404 -4.00 0.47 24.35
CA LEU A 404 -4.55 -0.87 24.53
C LEU A 404 -3.91 -1.64 25.69
N ALA A 405 -2.66 -1.31 26.04
CA ALA A 405 -1.86 -2.01 27.04
C ALA A 405 -2.59 -2.31 28.36
N PRO A 406 -3.38 -1.40 28.95
CA PRO A 406 -4.07 -1.66 30.23
C PRO A 406 -5.26 -2.61 30.12
N PHE A 407 -5.81 -2.83 28.92
CA PHE A 407 -7.02 -3.65 28.70
C PHE A 407 -6.71 -5.13 28.42
N LEU A 408 -5.44 -5.44 28.18
CA LEU A 408 -4.97 -6.75 27.76
C LEU A 408 -4.33 -7.64 28.85
N PRO A 409 -3.90 -7.16 30.05
CA PRO A 409 -3.36 -8.06 31.05
C PRO A 409 -4.42 -9.09 31.46
N SER A 410 -4.13 -10.38 31.25
CA SER A 410 -5.00 -11.54 31.55
C SER A 410 -6.14 -11.81 30.56
N THR A 411 -6.22 -11.09 29.44
CA THR A 411 -7.27 -11.35 28.44
C THR A 411 -6.92 -12.59 27.62
N ARG A 412 -7.70 -13.65 27.81
CA ARG A 412 -7.67 -14.86 26.97
C ARG A 412 -8.80 -14.82 25.95
N ILE A 413 -8.46 -14.96 24.68
CA ILE A 413 -9.41 -15.03 23.57
C ILE A 413 -9.16 -16.34 22.83
N VAL A 414 -10.17 -17.22 22.82
CA VAL A 414 -10.04 -18.59 22.25
C VAL A 414 -8.81 -19.32 22.83
N GLY A 415 -8.66 -19.29 24.16
CA GLY A 415 -7.53 -19.92 24.86
C GLY A 415 -6.20 -19.17 24.77
N ALA A 416 -6.02 -18.26 23.80
CA ALA A 416 -4.77 -17.54 23.59
C ALA A 416 -4.66 -16.28 24.46
N THR A 417 -3.51 -16.11 25.12
CA THR A 417 -3.18 -14.87 25.83
C THR A 417 -2.80 -13.80 24.82
N VAL A 418 -3.51 -12.68 24.83
CA VAL A 418 -3.23 -11.57 23.89
C VAL A 418 -2.21 -10.63 24.50
N GLN A 419 -1.11 -10.39 23.79
CA GLN A 419 -0.05 -9.47 24.21
C GLN A 419 0.18 -8.39 23.14
N ILE A 420 0.61 -7.20 23.56
CA ILE A 420 1.03 -6.15 22.63
C ILE A 420 2.55 -6.09 22.53
N ASN A 421 3.05 -5.75 21.34
CA ASN A 421 4.46 -5.52 21.08
C ASN A 421 4.64 -4.16 20.38
N PRO A 422 4.45 -3.03 21.08
CA PRO A 422 4.56 -1.70 20.48
C PRO A 422 6.00 -1.36 20.08
N PRO A 423 6.21 -0.39 19.16
CA PRO A 423 7.53 0.21 18.96
C PRO A 423 8.03 0.86 20.25
N VAL A 424 9.22 0.45 20.70
CA VAL A 424 9.91 1.00 21.88
C VAL A 424 10.85 2.15 21.50
N GLY A 425 11.24 2.23 20.23
CA GLY A 425 12.02 3.32 19.65
C GLY A 425 11.69 3.54 18.17
N ILE A 426 11.86 4.78 17.71
CA ILE A 426 11.74 5.20 16.31
C ILE A 426 12.98 6.04 16.01
N PHE A 427 13.66 5.73 14.91
CA PHE A 427 14.91 6.37 14.50
C PHE A 427 14.73 6.87 13.08
N GLN A 428 15.08 8.13 12.83
CA GLN A 428 15.09 8.72 11.51
C GLN A 428 16.47 9.29 11.22
N ASP A 429 17.07 8.84 10.12
CA ASP A 429 18.41 9.25 9.71
C ASP A 429 18.58 9.02 8.19
N ARG A 430 19.19 9.98 7.49
CA ARG A 430 19.46 9.90 6.04
C ARG A 430 18.22 9.65 5.17
N GLY A 431 17.05 10.12 5.62
CA GLY A 431 15.76 9.84 4.97
C GLY A 431 15.25 8.40 5.12
N ASN A 432 15.84 7.60 6.02
CA ASN A 432 15.34 6.29 6.41
C ASN A 432 14.63 6.38 7.76
N VAL A 433 13.62 5.53 7.98
CA VAL A 433 12.92 5.40 9.25
C VAL A 433 13.02 3.96 9.73
N TYR A 434 13.34 3.77 11.00
CA TYR A 434 13.44 2.46 11.64
C TYR A 434 12.59 2.42 12.90
N ALA A 435 11.84 1.33 13.08
CA ALA A 435 11.10 1.03 14.29
C ALA A 435 11.83 -0.05 15.09
N LEU A 436 12.17 0.22 16.34
CA LEU A 436 12.74 -0.75 17.28
C LEU A 436 11.60 -1.41 18.06
N ARG A 437 11.57 -2.74 18.08
CA ARG A 437 10.61 -3.56 18.84
C ARG A 437 11.33 -4.65 19.60
N LYS A 438 10.73 -5.14 20.69
CA LYS A 438 11.23 -6.36 21.34
C LYS A 438 10.98 -7.55 20.42
N LYS A 439 11.96 -8.45 20.29
CA LYS A 439 11.79 -9.69 19.55
C LYS A 439 10.78 -10.57 20.31
N VAL A 440 9.78 -11.05 19.60
CA VAL A 440 8.79 -12.01 20.13
C VAL A 440 9.15 -13.42 19.69
N ALA A 441 8.74 -14.42 20.47
CA ALA A 441 8.96 -15.84 20.17
C ALA A 441 7.96 -16.36 19.12
N GLY A 442 7.88 -15.69 17.97
CA GLY A 442 6.89 -15.96 16.94
C GLY A 442 7.25 -15.39 15.58
N ILE A 443 6.44 -15.75 14.58
CA ILE A 443 6.54 -15.24 13.21
C ILE A 443 5.24 -14.55 12.81
N HIS A 444 5.30 -13.73 11.75
CA HIS A 444 4.13 -13.04 11.25
C HIS A 444 3.05 -14.04 10.80
N SER A 445 1.78 -13.77 11.08
CA SER A 445 0.66 -14.68 10.82
C SER A 445 0.59 -15.15 9.36
N GLN A 446 0.81 -14.23 8.41
CA GLN A 446 0.88 -14.59 7.00
C GLN A 446 1.98 -15.62 6.69
N GLU A 447 3.20 -15.42 7.21
CA GLU A 447 4.30 -16.38 7.00
C GLU A 447 3.95 -17.73 7.64
N ALA A 448 3.31 -17.73 8.81
CA ALA A 448 2.85 -18.98 9.43
C ALA A 448 1.81 -19.73 8.59
N LEU A 449 0.82 -19.02 8.05
CA LEU A 449 -0.20 -19.62 7.16
C LEU A 449 0.45 -20.22 5.91
N ASP A 450 1.36 -19.49 5.28
CA ASP A 450 2.07 -19.99 4.11
C ASP A 450 2.93 -21.22 4.47
N GLN A 451 3.67 -21.20 5.60
CA GLN A 451 4.43 -22.37 6.05
C GLN A 451 3.52 -23.60 6.23
N LEU A 452 2.35 -23.43 6.84
CA LEU A 452 1.39 -24.52 7.07
C LEU A 452 0.80 -25.09 5.76
N GLN A 453 0.63 -24.25 4.74
CA GLN A 453 0.00 -24.64 3.48
C GLN A 453 0.99 -25.23 2.47
N GLU A 454 2.21 -24.71 2.43
CA GLU A 454 3.20 -25.01 1.38
C GLU A 454 4.23 -26.06 1.80
N ARG A 455 4.58 -26.18 3.09
CA ARG A 455 5.62 -27.12 3.53
C ARG A 455 5.09 -28.52 3.67
N ALA A 456 5.70 -29.49 2.97
CA ALA A 456 5.26 -30.88 2.98
C ALA A 456 5.07 -31.47 4.39
N HIS A 457 6.01 -31.25 5.31
CA HIS A 457 5.93 -31.78 6.69
C HIS A 457 4.89 -31.06 7.57
N LEU A 458 4.59 -29.78 7.29
CA LEU A 458 3.55 -29.03 8.01
C LEU A 458 2.16 -29.24 7.40
N LYS A 459 2.08 -29.50 6.10
CA LYS A 459 0.82 -29.67 5.37
C LYS A 459 0.02 -30.85 5.91
N GLY A 460 0.67 -31.99 6.18
CA GLY A 460 0.02 -33.14 6.80
C GLY A 460 -0.50 -32.84 8.21
N MET A 461 0.28 -32.10 9.00
CA MET A 461 -0.12 -31.64 10.34
C MET A 461 -1.30 -30.66 10.27
N ASN A 462 -1.23 -29.69 9.37
CA ASN A 462 -2.29 -28.71 9.13
C ASN A 462 -3.59 -29.37 8.68
N GLN A 463 -3.53 -30.33 7.77
CA GLN A 463 -4.71 -31.08 7.31
C GLN A 463 -5.36 -31.90 8.43
N SER A 464 -4.55 -32.46 9.34
CA SER A 464 -5.04 -33.30 10.43
C SER A 464 -5.63 -32.49 11.57
N LEU A 465 -5.04 -31.34 11.89
CA LEU A 465 -5.39 -30.54 13.07
C LEU A 465 -6.15 -29.25 12.76
N GLY A 466 -6.25 -28.85 11.48
CA GLY A 466 -6.90 -27.61 11.06
C GLY A 466 -6.21 -26.34 11.59
N LEU A 467 -4.87 -26.34 11.63
CA LEU A 467 -4.08 -25.28 12.26
C LEU A 467 -4.29 -23.91 11.60
N ASP A 468 -4.37 -23.85 10.27
CA ASP A 468 -4.64 -22.62 9.53
C ASP A 468 -5.98 -21.98 9.93
N ARG A 469 -7.05 -22.78 10.00
CA ARG A 469 -8.38 -22.35 10.44
C ARG A 469 -8.35 -21.89 11.89
N MET A 470 -7.64 -22.62 12.75
CA MET A 470 -7.45 -22.24 14.15
C MET A 470 -6.76 -20.88 14.27
N LEU A 471 -5.63 -20.67 13.56
CA LEU A 471 -4.91 -19.39 13.55
C LEU A 471 -5.79 -18.25 13.06
N SER A 472 -6.46 -18.42 11.92
CA SER A 472 -7.34 -17.40 11.34
C SER A 472 -8.52 -17.08 12.25
N ASN A 473 -9.14 -18.10 12.87
CA ASN A 473 -10.24 -17.90 13.81
C ASN A 473 -9.79 -17.12 15.04
N THR A 474 -8.66 -17.49 15.66
CA THR A 474 -8.13 -16.77 16.83
C THR A 474 -7.86 -15.30 16.52
N ILE A 475 -7.21 -15.00 15.38
CA ILE A 475 -6.96 -13.62 14.94
C ILE A 475 -8.29 -12.88 14.73
N HIS A 476 -9.24 -13.51 14.04
CA HIS A 476 -10.53 -12.89 13.75
C HIS A 476 -11.37 -12.62 15.02
N GLU A 477 -11.32 -13.49 16.02
CA GLU A 477 -11.95 -13.28 17.32
C GLU A 477 -11.29 -12.12 18.08
N VAL A 478 -9.97 -12.00 18.02
CA VAL A 478 -9.24 -10.87 18.62
C VAL A 478 -9.60 -9.56 17.92
N GLU A 479 -9.65 -9.54 16.58
CA GLU A 479 -10.11 -8.38 15.81
C GLU A 479 -11.54 -7.97 16.17
N ARG A 480 -12.44 -8.95 16.28
CA ARG A 480 -13.84 -8.69 16.67
C ARG A 480 -13.92 -8.12 18.08
N TRP A 481 -13.15 -8.68 19.00
CA TRP A 481 -13.06 -8.18 20.37
C TRP A 481 -12.56 -6.74 20.41
N LEU A 482 -11.46 -6.42 19.71
CA LEU A 482 -10.94 -5.05 19.60
C LEU A 482 -12.00 -4.09 19.03
N ARG A 483 -12.67 -4.47 17.92
CA ARG A 483 -13.72 -3.67 17.29
C ARG A 483 -14.93 -3.41 18.20
N SER A 484 -15.21 -4.32 19.14
CA SER A 484 -16.30 -4.19 20.12
C SER A 484 -15.97 -3.20 21.24
N ARG A 485 -14.68 -3.01 21.54
CA ARG A 485 -14.21 -2.14 22.63
C ARG A 485 -13.83 -0.73 22.17
N LEU A 486 -13.62 -0.55 20.87
CA LEU A 486 -13.09 0.69 20.30
C LEU A 486 -14.17 1.54 19.64
N HIS A 487 -13.98 2.86 19.72
CA HIS A 487 -14.82 3.82 19.00
C HIS A 487 -14.67 3.68 17.48
N LEU A 488 -15.68 4.10 16.72
CA LEU A 488 -15.70 4.01 15.25
C LEU A 488 -14.46 4.64 14.59
N SER A 489 -13.96 5.75 15.14
CA SER A 489 -12.77 6.46 14.66
C SER A 489 -11.46 5.67 14.79
N GLN A 490 -11.40 4.67 15.66
CA GLN A 490 -10.21 3.84 15.91
C GLN A 490 -10.25 2.51 15.15
N ARG A 491 -11.31 2.23 14.39
CA ARG A 491 -11.45 0.95 13.67
C ARG A 491 -10.45 0.78 12.53
N LYS A 492 -10.04 1.88 11.88
CA LYS A 492 -9.00 1.86 10.85
C LYS A 492 -7.65 1.37 11.41
N GLU A 493 -7.32 1.78 12.63
CA GLU A 493 -6.07 1.36 13.30
C GLU A 493 -6.06 -0.15 13.63
N VAL A 494 -7.23 -0.79 13.77
CA VAL A 494 -7.34 -2.25 13.97
C VAL A 494 -7.03 -3.01 12.69
N GLU A 495 -7.41 -2.47 11.53
CA GLU A 495 -7.15 -3.09 10.22
C GLU A 495 -5.67 -3.06 9.85
N ASP A 496 -4.93 -2.11 10.40
CA ASP A 496 -3.48 -1.96 10.19
C ASP A 496 -2.63 -2.77 11.19
N LEU A 497 -3.23 -3.54 12.10
CA LEU A 497 -2.49 -4.35 13.08
C LEU A 497 -1.81 -5.56 12.45
N ALA A 498 -0.58 -5.85 12.90
CA ALA A 498 0.12 -7.06 12.54
C ALA A 498 -0.01 -8.09 13.68
N TYR A 499 -0.22 -9.35 13.31
CA TYR A 499 -0.33 -10.45 14.27
C TYR A 499 0.87 -11.38 14.15
N PHE A 500 1.43 -11.76 15.29
CA PHE A 500 2.51 -12.73 15.37
C PHE A 500 2.06 -13.95 16.16
N VAL A 501 2.36 -15.12 15.61
CA VAL A 501 1.97 -16.41 16.18
C VAL A 501 3.19 -17.14 16.75
N PRO A 502 3.05 -17.86 17.87
CA PRO A 502 4.14 -18.60 18.49
C PRO A 502 4.74 -19.64 17.53
N TRP A 503 6.06 -19.58 17.38
CA TRP A 503 6.74 -20.41 16.38
C TRP A 503 8.17 -20.72 16.81
N ASP A 504 8.56 -21.97 16.62
CA ASP A 504 9.93 -22.41 16.74
C ASP A 504 10.64 -22.19 15.39
N ILE A 505 11.47 -21.15 15.31
CA ILE A 505 12.16 -20.77 14.07
C ILE A 505 13.22 -21.81 13.67
N GLU A 506 13.82 -22.51 14.63
CA GLU A 506 14.89 -23.48 14.37
C GLU A 506 14.32 -24.77 13.79
N MET A 507 13.25 -25.28 14.41
CA MET A 507 12.56 -26.49 13.98
C MET A 507 11.54 -26.23 12.87
N ASN A 508 11.21 -24.96 12.62
CA ASN A 508 10.12 -24.53 11.75
C ASN A 508 8.77 -25.18 12.12
N LEU A 509 8.37 -25.07 13.38
CA LEU A 509 7.13 -25.66 13.90
C LEU A 509 6.30 -24.62 14.67
N PRO A 510 4.96 -24.64 14.56
CA PRO A 510 4.11 -23.83 15.42
C PRO A 510 4.26 -24.26 16.88
N ARG A 511 4.28 -23.30 17.81
CA ARG A 511 4.24 -23.58 19.25
C ARG A 511 2.77 -23.58 19.69
N LEU A 512 2.26 -24.77 19.97
CA LEU A 512 0.86 -25.01 20.30
C LEU A 512 0.75 -25.46 21.76
N HIS A 513 -0.38 -25.13 22.40
CA HIS A 513 -0.78 -25.78 23.65
C HIS A 513 -1.92 -26.75 23.36
N VAL A 514 -2.05 -27.75 24.23
CA VAL A 514 -3.15 -28.71 24.22
C VAL A 514 -3.81 -28.64 25.58
N ASP A 515 -5.12 -28.41 25.61
CA ASP A 515 -5.94 -28.43 26.81
C ASP A 515 -7.23 -29.24 26.60
N ASP A 516 -8.11 -29.27 27.60
CA ASP A 516 -9.37 -30.02 27.56
C ASP A 516 -10.34 -29.52 26.47
N THR A 517 -10.10 -28.35 25.89
CA THR A 517 -10.88 -27.75 24.80
C THR A 517 -10.30 -28.01 23.42
N GLY A 518 -9.08 -28.57 23.35
CA GLY A 518 -8.41 -28.97 22.12
C GLY A 518 -7.01 -28.36 21.97
N ILE A 519 -6.67 -28.01 20.74
CA ILE A 519 -5.36 -27.44 20.37
C ILE A 519 -5.53 -25.94 20.17
N GLY A 520 -4.61 -25.15 20.75
CA GLY A 520 -4.68 -23.69 20.70
C GLY A 520 -3.32 -23.01 20.67
N LEU A 521 -3.34 -21.68 20.58
CA LEU A 521 -2.15 -20.83 20.71
C LEU A 521 -1.97 -20.41 22.16
N GLU A 522 -0.76 -20.53 22.71
CA GLU A 522 -0.48 -20.04 24.07
C GLU A 522 -0.58 -18.51 24.16
N THR A 523 0.03 -17.82 23.19
CA THR A 523 0.09 -16.35 23.12
C THR A 523 -0.19 -15.90 21.69
N LEU A 524 -0.80 -14.73 21.52
CA LEU A 524 -0.88 -14.01 20.24
C LEU A 524 -0.35 -12.59 20.47
N TRP A 525 0.65 -12.17 19.70
CA TRP A 525 1.16 -10.80 19.79
C TRP A 525 0.54 -9.89 18.74
N ILE A 526 0.17 -8.68 19.16
CA ILE A 526 -0.36 -7.59 18.34
C ILE A 526 0.71 -6.50 18.22
N ALA A 527 1.04 -6.07 17.00
CA ALA A 527 2.13 -5.13 16.72
C ALA A 527 1.79 -4.06 15.68
#